data_AF-A0A1W2FEI7-F1
#
_entry.id   AF-A0A1W2FEI7-F1
#
_cell.length_a   1.000
_cell.length_b   1.000
_cell.length_c   1.000
_cell.angle_alpha   90.00
_cell.angle_beta   90.00
_cell.angle_gamma   90.00
#
_symmetry.space_group_name_H-M   'P 1'
#
loop_
_entity.id
_entity.type
_entity.pdbx_description
1 polymer ?
#
loop_
_entity_poly.entity_id
_entity_poly.type
_entity_poly.pdbx_seq_one_letter_code
_entity_poly.pdbx_strand_id
1 'polypeptide(L)'
;MRAMGRPPLYMQRTSLNLDPGDLARTAEIVGEKGISKFVRDAMREKLARLAPTPAETSGDIFEHDGGHEPRLSAAGTDALMSVIAKKGFDQVMASLGYTDHRAFLHMLLGHSELPNEVVTAVAQLVIHRRAGT
;
A
#
# COMPACT_ATOMS: atom_id res chain seq x y z
N MET A 1 -38.70 -4.96 -22.62
CA MET A 1 -38.50 -4.63 -21.19
C MET A 1 -37.34 -5.45 -20.66
N ARG A 2 -36.17 -4.84 -20.41
CA ARG A 2 -35.00 -5.54 -19.82
C ARG A 2 -35.06 -5.36 -18.30
N ALA A 3 -35.15 -6.47 -17.56
CA ALA A 3 -34.98 -6.48 -16.12
C ALA A 3 -33.55 -6.06 -15.79
N MET A 4 -33.35 -4.86 -15.22
CA MET A 4 -32.06 -4.49 -14.62
C MET A 4 -31.92 -5.24 -13.31
N GLY A 5 -31.38 -6.45 -13.38
CA GLY A 5 -30.95 -7.20 -12.20
C GLY A 5 -29.88 -6.42 -11.44
N ARG A 6 -30.06 -6.28 -10.12
CA ARG A 6 -29.11 -5.61 -9.23
C ARG A 6 -27.73 -6.25 -9.42
N PRO A 7 -26.65 -5.48 -9.64
CA PRO A 7 -25.32 -6.06 -9.83
C PRO A 7 -24.94 -6.91 -8.60
N PRO A 8 -24.22 -8.02 -8.81
CA PRO A 8 -23.86 -8.92 -7.73
C PRO A 8 -22.99 -8.19 -6.70
N LEU A 9 -23.38 -8.26 -5.43
CA LEU A 9 -22.56 -7.76 -4.34
C LEU A 9 -21.46 -8.78 -4.08
N TYR A 10 -20.23 -8.44 -4.47
CA TYR A 10 -19.06 -9.22 -4.08
C TYR A 10 -18.81 -9.00 -2.58
N MET A 11 -19.33 -9.91 -1.76
CA MET A 11 -19.24 -9.85 -0.30
C MET A 11 -18.34 -10.98 0.20
N GLN A 12 -17.12 -10.65 0.60
CA GLN A 12 -16.26 -11.57 1.34
C GLN A 12 -16.50 -11.44 2.84
N ARG A 13 -16.56 -12.58 3.54
CA ARG A 13 -16.65 -12.64 5.00
C ARG A 13 -15.27 -13.03 5.53
N THR A 14 -14.74 -12.21 6.43
CA THR A 14 -13.45 -12.46 7.08
C THR A 14 -13.68 -12.60 8.58
N SER A 15 -13.17 -13.68 9.17
CA SER A 15 -13.14 -13.86 10.62
C SER A 15 -11.91 -13.13 11.18
N LEU A 16 -12.13 -12.27 12.16
CA LEU A 16 -11.07 -11.53 12.83
C LEU A 16 -11.03 -11.95 14.30
N ASN A 17 -9.83 -12.21 14.80
CA ASN A 17 -9.61 -12.36 16.24
C ASN A 17 -9.31 -10.98 16.82
N LEU A 18 -10.29 -10.42 17.52
CA LEU A 18 -10.18 -9.12 18.19
C LEU A 18 -10.23 -9.33 19.70
N ASP A 19 -9.60 -8.43 20.44
CA ASP A 19 -9.74 -8.42 21.89
C ASP A 19 -11.22 -8.25 22.27
N PRO A 20 -11.76 -9.07 23.19
CA PRO A 20 -13.16 -8.97 23.60
C PRO A 20 -13.53 -7.61 24.20
N GLY A 21 -12.61 -6.94 24.89
CA GLY A 21 -12.82 -5.62 25.47
C GLY A 21 -12.93 -4.53 24.40
N ASP A 22 -12.10 -4.59 23.36
CA ASP A 22 -12.19 -3.69 22.21
C ASP A 22 -13.50 -3.89 21.43
N LEU A 23 -13.94 -5.15 21.29
CA LEU A 23 -15.20 -5.48 20.65
C LEU A 23 -16.39 -4.90 21.45
N ALA A 24 -16.40 -5.08 22.76
CA ALA A 24 -17.43 -4.56 23.65
C ALA A 24 -17.50 -3.03 23.62
N ARG A 25 -16.35 -2.35 23.72
CA ARG A 25 -16.26 -0.88 23.63
C ARG A 25 -16.75 -0.38 22.27
N THR A 26 -16.40 -1.07 21.19
CA THR A 26 -16.88 -0.71 19.84
C THR A 26 -18.40 -0.86 19.75
N ALA A 27 -18.94 -1.97 20.26
CA ALA A 27 -20.37 -2.23 20.28
C ALA A 27 -21.15 -1.18 21.11
N GLU A 28 -20.57 -0.67 22.18
CA GLU A 28 -21.16 0.40 22.99
C GLU A 28 -21.30 1.72 22.19
N ILE A 29 -20.32 2.02 21.34
CA ILE A 29 -20.29 3.26 20.54
C ILE A 29 -21.21 3.16 19.32
N VAL A 30 -21.15 2.07 18.55
CA VAL A 30 -21.82 1.95 17.24
C VAL A 30 -22.99 0.96 17.22
N GLY A 31 -23.24 0.25 18.32
CA GLY A 31 -24.18 -0.87 18.40
C GLY A 31 -23.63 -2.16 17.79
N GLU A 32 -24.15 -3.32 18.21
CA GLU A 32 -23.72 -4.64 17.70
C GLU A 32 -23.80 -4.75 16.16
N LYS A 33 -24.84 -4.16 15.56
CA LYS A 33 -25.03 -4.16 14.10
C LYS A 33 -24.12 -3.15 13.37
N GLY A 34 -23.49 -2.24 14.10
CA GLY A 34 -22.60 -1.20 13.57
C GLY A 34 -21.15 -1.64 13.41
N ILE A 35 -20.72 -2.72 14.08
CA ILE A 35 -19.31 -3.14 14.16
C ILE A 35 -18.71 -3.36 12.77
N SER A 36 -19.40 -4.08 11.88
CA SER A 36 -18.91 -4.33 10.51
C SER A 36 -18.78 -3.06 9.67
N LYS A 37 -19.58 -2.02 9.95
CA LYS A 37 -19.42 -0.73 9.29
C LYS A 37 -18.22 0.01 9.88
N PHE A 38 -18.11 0.05 11.21
CA PHE A 38 -16.99 0.68 11.91
C PHE A 38 -15.63 0.14 11.46
N VAL A 39 -15.46 -1.19 11.42
CA VAL A 39 -14.21 -1.80 10.95
C VAL A 39 -13.91 -1.41 9.50
N ARG A 40 -14.90 -1.42 8.61
CA ARG A 40 -14.72 -1.01 7.20
C ARG A 40 -14.35 0.46 7.07
N ASP A 41 -14.97 1.33 7.86
CA ASP A 41 -14.70 2.77 7.83
C ASP A 41 -13.31 3.06 8.39
N ALA A 42 -12.90 2.42 9.49
CA ALA A 42 -11.55 2.51 10.04
C ALA A 42 -10.50 1.97 9.06
N MET A 43 -10.76 0.84 8.39
CA MET A 43 -9.91 0.34 7.32
C MET A 43 -9.82 1.34 6.16
N ARG A 44 -10.95 1.92 5.72
CA ARG A 44 -10.96 2.93 4.66
C ARG A 44 -10.17 4.17 5.04
N GLU A 45 -10.28 4.63 6.27
CA GLU A 45 -9.52 5.78 6.77
C GLU A 45 -8.02 5.47 6.84
N LYS A 46 -7.64 4.31 7.37
CA LYS A 46 -6.24 3.87 7.40
C LYS A 46 -5.68 3.70 6.00
N LEU A 47 -6.45 3.08 5.09
CA LEU A 47 -6.08 2.96 3.69
C LEU A 47 -5.98 4.32 3.03
N ALA A 48 -6.87 5.29 3.29
CA ALA A 48 -6.77 6.63 2.73
C ALA A 48 -5.54 7.39 3.24
N ARG A 49 -5.13 7.17 4.50
CA ARG A 49 -3.90 7.74 5.06
C ARG A 49 -2.63 7.06 4.53
N LEU A 50 -2.70 5.76 4.23
CA LEU A 50 -1.58 4.97 3.74
C LEU A 50 -1.49 4.95 2.21
N ALA A 51 -2.59 5.25 1.52
CA ALA A 51 -2.66 5.33 0.08
C ALA A 51 -1.82 6.53 -0.34
N PRO A 52 -0.73 6.31 -1.09
CA PRO A 52 0.01 7.41 -1.65
C PRO A 52 -0.92 8.18 -2.59
N THR A 53 -0.95 9.51 -2.43
CA THR A 53 -1.74 10.38 -3.28
C THR A 53 -1.34 10.22 -4.75
N PRO A 54 -2.21 10.56 -5.71
CA PRO A 54 -1.83 10.55 -7.12
C PRO A 54 -0.59 11.40 -7.42
N ALA A 55 -0.31 12.47 -6.66
CA ALA A 55 0.91 13.27 -6.80
C ALA A 55 2.16 12.61 -6.18
N GLU A 56 1.98 11.56 -5.36
CA GLU A 56 3.06 10.76 -4.77
C GLU A 56 3.30 9.45 -5.56
N THR A 57 2.30 8.99 -6.31
CA THR A 57 2.41 7.89 -7.28
C THR A 57 2.61 8.35 -8.72
N SER A 58 2.35 9.63 -9.02
CA SER A 58 2.65 10.25 -10.32
C SER A 58 3.62 11.41 -10.13
N GLY A 59 4.69 11.39 -10.93
CA GLY A 59 5.81 12.34 -10.85
C GLY A 59 7.09 11.68 -10.36
N ASP A 60 8.20 12.00 -11.03
CA ASP A 60 9.65 11.76 -10.82
C ASP A 60 10.16 10.49 -10.14
N ILE A 61 9.39 9.67 -9.43
CA ILE A 61 9.82 8.44 -8.72
C ILE A 61 9.51 7.19 -9.54
N PHE A 62 8.43 7.22 -10.33
CA PHE A 62 8.02 6.11 -11.18
C PHE A 62 7.91 6.56 -12.63
N GLU A 63 8.41 5.74 -13.55
CA GLU A 63 8.21 5.87 -14.99
C GLU A 63 7.10 4.93 -15.46
N HIS A 64 6.21 5.46 -16.30
CA HIS A 64 5.12 4.72 -16.93
C HIS A 64 5.28 4.71 -18.45
N ASP A 65 5.72 3.59 -19.03
CA ASP A 65 5.82 3.42 -20.50
C ASP A 65 4.47 3.01 -21.11
N GLY A 66 3.46 3.88 -20.99
CA GLY A 66 2.29 3.85 -21.88
C GLY A 66 1.40 2.60 -21.85
N GLY A 67 1.24 1.95 -20.70
CA GLY A 67 0.29 0.83 -20.51
C GLY A 67 0.81 -0.35 -19.69
N HIS A 68 2.10 -0.33 -19.34
CA HIS A 68 2.77 -1.32 -18.51
C HIS A 68 2.78 -0.94 -17.02
N GLU A 69 3.04 -1.92 -16.16
CA GLU A 69 3.28 -1.67 -14.73
C GLU A 69 4.46 -0.68 -14.57
N PRO A 70 4.40 0.23 -13.60
CA PRO A 70 5.43 1.25 -13.41
C PRO A 70 6.79 0.64 -13.10
N ARG A 71 7.87 1.32 -13.50
CA ARG A 71 9.24 1.05 -13.03
C ARG A 71 9.73 2.22 -12.19
N LEU A 72 10.77 2.01 -11.38
CA LEU A 72 11.48 3.12 -10.75
C LEU A 72 12.16 3.99 -11.80
N SER A 73 11.99 5.30 -11.66
CA SER A 73 12.76 6.29 -12.39
C SER A 73 14.15 6.47 -11.76
N ALA A 74 15.04 7.22 -12.42
CA ALA A 74 16.33 7.60 -11.83
C ALA A 74 16.19 8.34 -10.48
N ALA A 75 15.26 9.31 -10.37
CA ALA A 75 15.05 10.04 -9.12
C ALA A 75 14.37 9.18 -8.03
N GLY A 76 13.56 8.20 -8.42
CA GLY A 76 13.04 7.20 -7.51
C GLY A 76 14.12 6.27 -6.97
N THR A 77 15.03 5.82 -7.83
CA THR A 77 16.20 5.03 -7.46
C THR A 77 17.06 5.78 -6.44
N ASP A 78 17.40 7.05 -6.69
CA ASP A 78 18.18 7.87 -5.75
C ASP A 78 17.48 8.06 -4.40
N ALA A 79 16.16 8.22 -4.43
CA ALA A 79 15.37 8.36 -3.22
C ALA A 79 15.35 7.07 -2.40
N LEU A 80 15.20 5.91 -3.04
CA LEU A 80 15.23 4.60 -2.39
C LEU A 80 16.65 4.26 -1.89
N MET A 81 17.69 4.59 -2.65
CA MET A 81 19.09 4.47 -2.23
C MET A 81 19.39 5.29 -0.97
N SER A 82 18.79 6.48 -0.83
CA SER A 82 18.90 7.28 0.39
C SER A 82 18.23 6.61 1.60
N VAL A 83 17.14 5.86 1.39
CA VAL A 83 16.48 5.07 2.44
C VAL A 83 17.33 3.86 2.80
N ILE A 84 17.88 3.16 1.80
CA ILE A 84 18.81 2.04 1.97
C ILE A 84 20.03 2.47 2.79
N ALA A 85 20.60 3.65 2.51
CA ALA A 85 21.73 4.17 3.27
C ALA A 85 21.41 4.40 4.76
N LYS A 86 20.15 4.68 5.11
CA LYS A 86 19.70 4.91 6.48
C LYS A 86 19.25 3.64 7.22
N LYS A 87 18.59 2.73 6.51
CA LYS A 87 17.94 1.54 7.10
C LYS A 87 18.71 0.23 6.84
N GLY A 88 19.61 0.22 5.87
CA GLY A 88 20.33 -0.97 5.44
C GLY A 88 19.62 -1.71 4.29
N PHE A 89 20.42 -2.29 3.41
CA PHE A 89 19.98 -2.93 2.17
C PHE A 89 19.00 -4.09 2.42
N ASP A 90 19.40 -5.05 3.26
CA ASP A 90 18.57 -6.24 3.52
C ASP A 90 17.26 -5.89 4.24
N GLN A 91 17.26 -4.86 5.10
CA GLN A 91 16.05 -4.39 5.78
C GLN A 91 15.04 -3.81 4.79
N VAL A 92 15.52 -2.99 3.84
CA VAL A 92 14.66 -2.42 2.79
C VAL A 92 14.17 -3.49 1.83
N MET A 93 15.05 -4.40 1.40
CA MET A 93 14.70 -5.53 0.54
C MET A 93 13.58 -6.38 1.15
N ALA A 94 13.74 -6.79 2.42
CA ALA A 94 12.73 -7.57 3.13
C ALA A 94 11.41 -6.81 3.31
N SER A 95 11.46 -5.50 3.59
CA SER A 95 10.27 -4.67 3.75
C SER A 95 9.45 -4.52 2.46
N LEU A 96 10.10 -4.68 1.31
CA LEU A 96 9.49 -4.65 -0.02
C LEU A 96 9.10 -6.05 -0.52
N GLY A 97 9.26 -7.09 0.31
CA GLY A 97 8.87 -8.47 -0.01
C GLY A 97 9.84 -9.21 -0.94
N TYR A 98 11.01 -8.63 -1.24
CA TYR A 98 12.02 -9.30 -2.04
C TYR A 98 12.79 -10.32 -1.19
N THR A 99 12.92 -11.53 -1.73
CA THR A 99 13.71 -12.62 -1.14
C THR A 99 14.99 -12.92 -1.93
N ASP A 100 15.08 -12.42 -3.17
CA ASP A 100 16.24 -12.51 -4.05
C ASP A 100 16.90 -11.14 -4.24
N HIS A 101 18.18 -11.04 -3.86
CA HIS A 101 19.00 -9.84 -4.02
C HIS A 101 19.09 -9.39 -5.48
N ARG A 102 19.12 -10.33 -6.44
CA ARG A 102 19.21 -9.98 -7.86
C ARG A 102 17.90 -9.34 -8.33
N ALA A 103 16.76 -9.96 -8.04
CA ALA A 103 15.46 -9.36 -8.34
C ALA A 103 15.30 -7.96 -7.72
N PHE A 104 15.77 -7.77 -6.48
CA PHE A 104 15.76 -6.48 -5.83
C PHE A 104 16.67 -5.44 -6.51
N LEU A 105 17.87 -5.83 -6.95
CA LEU A 105 18.77 -4.94 -7.70
C LEU A 105 18.20 -4.57 -9.07
N HIS A 106 17.59 -5.52 -9.77
CA HIS A 106 16.92 -5.24 -11.06
C HIS A 106 15.79 -4.23 -10.88
N MET A 107 15.01 -4.35 -9.80
CA MET A 107 14.00 -3.37 -9.44
C MET A 107 14.60 -2.01 -9.11
N LEU A 108 15.64 -1.98 -8.26
CA LEU A 108 16.28 -0.76 -7.80
C LEU A 108 16.89 0.05 -8.96
N LEU A 109 17.38 -0.64 -9.99
CA LEU A 109 17.94 -0.03 -11.20
C LEU A 109 16.89 0.30 -12.28
N GLY A 110 15.60 0.12 -11.98
CA GLY A 110 14.52 0.38 -12.94
C GLY A 110 14.45 -0.61 -14.10
N HIS A 111 15.08 -1.78 -13.97
CA HIS A 111 15.08 -2.82 -15.01
C HIS A 111 13.91 -3.80 -14.92
N SER A 112 13.06 -3.69 -13.91
CA SER A 112 11.85 -4.50 -13.77
C SER A 112 10.63 -3.63 -13.51
N GLU A 113 9.51 -4.07 -14.09
CA GLU A 113 8.18 -3.59 -13.71
C GLU A 113 7.90 -3.91 -12.24
N LEU A 114 7.12 -3.03 -11.60
CA LEU A 114 6.77 -3.11 -10.19
C LEU A 114 5.30 -3.47 -10.03
N PRO A 115 4.99 -4.57 -9.31
CA PRO A 115 3.64 -4.83 -8.85
C PRO A 115 3.12 -3.65 -8.04
N ASN A 116 1.83 -3.32 -8.17
CA ASN A 116 1.20 -2.17 -7.49
C ASN A 116 1.43 -2.15 -5.96
N GLU A 117 1.55 -3.32 -5.33
CA GLU A 117 1.89 -3.47 -3.91
C GLU A 117 3.31 -2.97 -3.58
N VAL A 118 4.29 -3.26 -4.45
CA VAL A 118 5.67 -2.80 -4.30
C VAL A 118 5.78 -1.31 -4.57
N VAL A 119 5.06 -0.79 -5.58
CA VAL A 119 4.96 0.65 -5.88
C VAL A 119 4.49 1.41 -4.65
N THR A 120 3.43 0.92 -4.01
CA THR A 120 2.85 1.52 -2.81
C THR A 120 3.87 1.52 -1.66
N ALA A 121 4.57 0.41 -1.45
CA ALA A 121 5.55 0.28 -0.38
C ALA A 121 6.80 1.16 -0.61
N VAL A 122 7.29 1.25 -1.85
CA VAL A 122 8.39 2.15 -2.24
C VAL A 122 7.98 3.61 -2.04
N ALA A 123 6.78 3.99 -2.49
CA ALA A 123 6.24 5.33 -2.27
C ALA A 123 6.21 5.66 -0.77
N GLN A 124 5.68 4.76 0.07
CA GLN A 124 5.65 4.96 1.51
C GLN A 124 7.05 5.12 2.12
N LEU A 125 8.03 4.29 1.75
CA LEU A 125 9.40 4.39 2.26
C LEU A 125 10.06 5.72 1.91
N VAL A 126 9.84 6.20 0.68
CA VAL A 126 10.38 7.47 0.20
C VAL A 126 9.62 8.67 0.79
N ILE A 127 8.31 8.59 0.99
CA ILE A 127 7.50 9.66 1.60
C ILE A 127 7.83 9.82 3.08
N HIS A 128 7.97 8.71 3.83
CA HIS A 128 8.33 8.77 5.26
C HIS A 128 9.74 9.33 5.49
N ARG A 129 10.60 9.41 4.46
CA ARG A 129 11.85 10.20 4.50
C ARG A 129 11.56 11.71 4.58
N ARG A 130 10.54 12.21 3.88
CA ARG A 130 10.21 13.65 3.80
C ARG A 130 9.54 14.18 5.06
N ALA A 131 8.86 13.32 5.82
CA ALA A 131 8.19 13.71 7.08
C ALA A 131 9.12 13.70 8.32
N GLY A 132 10.35 13.17 8.19
CA GLY A 132 11.31 12.99 9.27
C GLY A 132 12.49 13.95 9.25
N THR A 133 12.28 15.21 8.86
CA THR A 133 13.23 16.32 9.04
C THR A 133 12.72 17.30 10.06
#